data_AF-A0A6P0XHW9-F1
#
_entry.id   AF-A0A6P0XHW9-F1
#
_cell.length_a   1.000
_cell.length_b   1.000
_cell.length_c   1.000
_cell.angle_alpha   90.00
_cell.angle_beta   90.00
_cell.angle_gamma   90.00
#
_symmetry.space_group_name_H-M   'P 1'
#
loop_
_entity.id
_entity.type
_entity.pdbx_description
1 polymer ?
#
loop_
_entity_poly.entity_id
_entity_poly.type
_entity_poly.pdbx_seq_one_letter_code
_entity_poly.pdbx_strand_id
1 'polypeptide(L)' 'MEYRRAKTPGATYFFTVVTYNRQKILCEPENIDLLRKAFRYVMQKQQIKMEIGLILQMMWQN' A
#
# COMPACT_ATOMS: atom_id res chain seq x y z
N MET A 1 9.13 18.25 9.19
CA MET A 1 8.70 17.77 7.86
C MET A 1 7.46 18.55 7.45
N GLU A 2 7.52 19.31 6.37
CA GLU A 2 6.44 20.15 5.86
C GLU A 2 5.72 19.43 4.70
N TYR A 3 5.19 18.23 4.95
CA TYR A 3 4.49 17.49 3.90
C TYR A 3 3.11 18.11 3.63
N ARG A 4 2.84 18.48 2.37
CA ARG A 4 1.51 18.91 1.90
C ARG A 4 0.95 17.90 0.90
N ARG A 5 -0.25 17.39 1.17
CA ARG A 5 -0.94 16.45 0.28
C ARG A 5 -1.44 17.17 -0.98
N ALA A 6 -1.01 16.71 -2.15
CA ALA A 6 -1.61 17.11 -3.43
C ALA A 6 -3.04 16.55 -3.55
N LYS A 7 -3.97 17.39 -4.04
CA LYS A 7 -5.40 17.06 -4.19
C LYS A 7 -5.89 17.47 -5.59
N THR A 8 -5.30 16.88 -6.62
CA THR A 8 -5.69 17.11 -8.01
C THR A 8 -6.70 16.02 -8.44
N PRO A 9 -7.92 16.39 -8.88
CA PRO A 9 -8.88 15.42 -9.41
C PRO A 9 -8.33 14.65 -10.61
N GLY A 10 -8.57 13.33 -10.64
CA GLY A 10 -8.14 12.46 -11.75
C GLY A 10 -6.64 12.15 -11.82
N ALA A 11 -5.83 12.66 -10.88
CA ALA A 11 -4.40 12.36 -10.86
C ALA A 11 -4.10 10.93 -10.37
N THR A 12 -2.99 10.38 -10.84
CA THR A 12 -2.40 9.12 -10.37
C THR A 12 -1.35 9.41 -9.29
N TYR A 13 -1.37 8.66 -8.20
CA TYR A 13 -0.47 8.84 -7.06
C TYR A 13 0.28 7.54 -6.74
N PHE A 14 1.54 7.69 -6.34
CA PHE A 14 2.35 6.60 -5.78
C PHE A 14 2.41 6.74 -4.25
N PHE A 15 2.22 5.64 -3.55
CA PHE A 15 2.31 5.58 -2.09
C PHE A 15 3.24 4.46 -1.66
N THR A 16 4.09 4.74 -0.67
CA THR A 16 4.84 3.73 0.07
C THR A 16 4.26 3.61 1.47
N VAL A 17 3.92 2.40 1.88
CA VAL A 17 3.45 2.10 3.24
C VAL A 17 4.42 1.11 3.87
N VAL A 18 4.82 1.38 5.11
CA VAL A 18 5.66 0.49 5.91
C VAL A 18 4.93 0.14 7.19
N THR A 19 5.15 -1.07 7.69
CA THR A 19 4.66 -1.50 9.00
C THR A 19 5.46 -0.80 10.10
N TYR A 20 4.81 -0.58 11.24
CA TYR A 20 5.49 -0.12 12.44
C TYR A 20 6.65 -1.08 12.80
N ASN A 21 7.82 -0.53 13.12
CA ASN A 21 9.06 -1.27 13.34
C ASN A 21 9.42 -2.28 12.23
N ARG A 22 8.95 -2.05 10.99
CA ARG A 22 9.23 -2.91 9.82
C ARG A 22 8.90 -4.39 10.07
N GLN A 23 7.88 -4.68 10.87
CA GLN A 23 7.40 -6.04 11.07
C GLN A 23 7.03 -6.69 9.73
N LYS A 24 7.46 -7.93 9.53
CA LYS A 24 7.26 -8.69 8.27
C LYS A 24 5.86 -9.28 8.12
N ILE A 25 4.85 -8.73 8.81
CA ILE A 25 3.48 -9.24 8.76
C ILE A 25 2.87 -9.16 7.35
N LEU A 26 3.36 -8.28 6.48
CA LEU A 26 2.94 -8.21 5.07
C LEU A 26 3.77 -9.12 4.14
N CYS A 27 4.62 -10.00 4.69
CA CYS A 27 5.43 -10.94 3.91
C CYS A 27 4.87 -12.37 3.95
N GLU A 28 3.91 -12.64 4.86
CA GLU A 28 3.22 -13.93 4.94
C GLU A 28 2.15 -14.04 3.83
N PRO A 29 2.07 -15.15 3.09
CA PRO A 29 1.13 -15.31 1.96
C PRO A 29 -0.33 -15.02 2.33
N GLU A 30 -0.78 -15.50 3.48
CA GLU A 30 -2.16 -15.35 3.95
C GLU A 30 -2.49 -13.88 4.21
N ASN A 31 -1.54 -13.13 4.78
CA ASN A 31 -1.69 -11.72 5.07
C ASN A 31 -1.65 -10.88 3.78
N ILE A 32 -0.83 -11.26 2.81
CA ILE A 32 -0.80 -10.64 1.49
C ILE A 32 -2.16 -10.81 0.80
N ASP A 33 -2.73 -12.00 0.84
CA ASP A 33 -4.03 -12.27 0.22
C ASP A 33 -5.17 -11.53 0.93
N LEU A 34 -5.12 -11.44 2.26
CA LEU A 34 -6.05 -10.62 3.03
C LEU A 34 -5.95 -9.14 2.65
N LEU A 35 -4.72 -8.61 2.53
CA LEU A 35 -4.48 -7.22 2.13
C LEU A 35 -5.00 -6.95 0.70
N ARG A 36 -4.76 -7.86 -0.25
CA ARG A 36 -5.29 -7.75 -1.62
C ARG A 36 -6.82 -7.74 -1.64
N LYS A 37 -7.47 -8.58 -0.82
CA LYS A 37 -8.94 -8.57 -0.67
C LYS A 37 -9.43 -7.24 -0.10
N ALA A 38 -8.75 -6.71 0.92
CA ALA A 38 -9.09 -5.40 1.50
C ALA A 38 -8.96 -4.26 0.48
N PHE A 39 -7.89 -4.24 -0.32
CA PHE A 39 -7.76 -3.26 -1.41
C PHE A 39 -8.91 -3.35 -2.40
N ARG A 40 -9.21 -4.55 -2.92
CA ARG A 40 -10.33 -4.74 -3.86
C ARG A 40 -11.66 -4.26 -3.27
N TYR A 41 -11.94 -4.59 -2.01
CA TYR A 41 -13.17 -4.16 -1.33
C TYR A 41 -13.29 -2.63 -1.24
N VAL A 42 -12.23 -1.95 -0.80
CA VAL A 42 -12.25 -0.48 -0.66
C VAL A 42 -12.28 0.20 -2.02
N MET A 43 -11.52 -0.30 -3.00
CA MET A 43 -11.51 0.24 -4.36
C MET A 43 -12.88 0.17 -5.02
N GLN A 44 -13.59 -0.96 -4.87
CA GLN A 44 -14.97 -1.09 -5.37
C GLN A 44 -15.90 -0.11 -4.68
N LYS A 45 -15.82 0.01 -3.34
CA LYS A 45 -16.67 0.92 -2.56
C LYS A 45 -16.45 2.41 -2.87
N GLN A 46 -15.20 2.79 -3.17
CA GLN A 46 -14.81 4.19 -3.41
C GLN A 46 -14.69 4.53 -4.90
N GLN A 47 -14.93 3.57 -5.81
CA GLN A 47 -14.78 3.73 -7.26
C GLN A 47 -13.40 4.25 -7.70
N ILE A 48 -12.34 3.80 -7.01
CA ILE A 48 -10.94 4.14 -7.34
C ILE A 48 -10.24 2.96 -8.02
N LYS A 49 -9.25 3.25 -8.87
CA LYS A 49 -8.44 2.26 -9.59
C LYS A 49 -7.02 2.21 -9.02
N MET A 50 -6.45 1.01 -9.00
CA MET A 50 -5.05 0.76 -8.68
C MET A 50 -4.43 0.14 -9.93
N GLU A 51 -3.36 0.76 -10.43
CA GLU A 51 -2.67 0.27 -11.62
C GLU A 51 -1.72 -0.88 -11.27
N ILE A 52 -0.88 -0.69 -10.25
CA ILE A 52 0.15 -1.66 -9.84
C ILE A 52 0.27 -1.65 -8.31
N GLY A 53 0.44 -2.84 -7.72
CA GLY A 53 0.78 -3.02 -6.32
C GLY A 53 2.01 -3.91 -6.17
N LEU A 54 2.98 -3.48 -5.36
CA LEU A 54 4.22 -4.21 -5.07
C LEU A 54 4.41 -4.30 -3.55
N ILE A 55 4.74 -5.50 -3.06
CA ILE A 55 5.14 -5.72 -1.68
C ILE A 55 6.62 -6.08 -1.69
N LEU A 56 7.42 -5.32 -0.93
CA LEU A 56 8.88 -5.46 -0.86
C LEU A 56 9.29 -5.71 0.59
N GLN A 57 10.04 -6.80 0.82
CA GLN A 57 10.76 -7.00 2.06
C GLN A 57 12.17 -6.43 1.91
N MET A 58 12.42 -5.24 2.47
CA MET A 58 13.78 -4.72 2.58
C MET A 58 14.49 -5.38 3.76
N MET A 59 15.47 -6.23 3.49
CA MET A 59 16.38 -6.74 4.50
C MET A 59 17.49 -5.71 4.72
N TRP A 60 17.49 -5.07 5.90
CA TRP A 60 18.67 -4.33 6.35
C TRP A 60 19.72 -5.36 6.78
N GLN A 61 20.79 -5.51 6.00
CA GLN A 61 22.02 -6.15 6.48
C GLN A 61 22.74 -5.12 7.35
N ASN A 62 22.94 -5.44 8.63
CA ASN A 62 23.94 -4.82 9.48
C ASN A 62 25.08 -5.82 9.67
#